data_AF-A0A9D5LBL5-F1
#
_entry.id   AF-A0A9D5LBL5-F1
#
_cell.length_a   1.000
_cell.length_b   1.000
_cell.length_c   1.000
_cell.angle_alpha   90.00
_cell.angle_beta   90.00
_cell.angle_gamma   90.00
#
_symmetry.space_group_name_H-M   'P 1'
#
loop_
_entity.id
_entity.type
_entity.pdbx_description
1 polymer ?
#
loop_
_entity_poly.entity_id
_entity_poly.type
_entity_poly.pdbx_seq_one_letter_code
_entity_poly.pdbx_strand_id
1 'polypeptide(L)'
;MRYNLKTIFLTAMATAGMIFAAQAADVIVPPAAHNAEHSDLIAGQLNIGNQIKVQDTEAFLGNLFPEEEEPEPDVYEEGWNSQAVNCYAGMAVPDMATLDVSNFHMPTAPTYMTSPYGYRRKFRRMHKGVDLKVQIGDTIYAAFDGKVRIVRNEGRRKGYGLYVVIRHTNEMETVYGHLSKFLVQPNDYVKAGDPIALGGNTGRSTGPHLHFETRYMGYAINPSAIFDFNNHTTHTDTYTFTKSTYMNARDYTPDQAAYAQAAAPAKATSAGGAKYYTIRRGDTLSRIAARHSTTVSKLCRLNGLSTSSRLSVGKKIRLK
;
A
#
# COMPACT_ATOMS: atom_id res chain seq x y z
N MET A 1 -124.81 -31.44 54.63
CA MET A 1 -125.68 -30.95 55.73
C MET A 1 -124.78 -30.54 56.89
N ARG A 2 -124.96 -29.35 57.48
CA ARG A 2 -123.97 -28.66 58.39
C ARG A 2 -122.68 -28.23 57.65
N TYR A 3 -121.90 -27.21 58.03
CA TYR A 3 -122.08 -25.90 58.69
C TYR A 3 -120.73 -25.14 58.55
N ASN A 4 -120.60 -23.81 58.47
CA ASN A 4 -121.54 -22.68 58.32
C ASN A 4 -120.78 -21.47 57.68
N LEU A 5 -121.45 -20.34 57.43
CA LEU A 5 -120.83 -19.05 57.03
C LEU A 5 -120.69 -18.05 58.22
N LYS A 6 -120.06 -16.89 57.94
CA LYS A 6 -120.12 -15.57 58.64
C LYS A 6 -118.95 -15.25 59.61
N THR A 7 -118.39 -14.03 59.71
CA THR A 7 -118.50 -12.76 58.92
C THR A 7 -117.43 -11.70 59.34
N ILE A 8 -116.97 -10.87 58.38
CA ILE A 8 -116.84 -9.38 58.40
C ILE A 8 -115.67 -8.66 59.15
N PHE A 9 -114.94 -7.82 58.37
CA PHE A 9 -114.32 -6.47 58.60
C PHE A 9 -113.63 -6.15 59.97
N LEU A 10 -112.59 -5.30 60.08
CA LEU A 10 -112.41 -3.95 59.51
C LEU A 10 -110.92 -3.47 59.54
N THR A 11 -110.64 -2.42 58.77
CA THR A 11 -109.37 -1.71 58.46
C THR A 11 -108.44 -1.25 59.61
N ALA A 12 -107.13 -1.12 59.31
CA ALA A 12 -106.35 0.11 59.53
C ALA A 12 -105.08 0.16 58.64
N MET A 13 -104.64 1.37 58.24
CA MET A 13 -103.49 1.62 57.35
C MET A 13 -102.17 1.80 58.11
N ALA A 14 -101.04 1.42 57.51
CA ALA A 14 -99.77 2.15 57.64
C ALA A 14 -98.89 1.90 56.39
N THR A 15 -98.33 2.98 55.82
CA THR A 15 -97.63 3.00 54.53
C THR A 15 -96.11 2.96 54.67
N ALA A 16 -95.41 2.20 53.81
CA ALA A 16 -94.01 2.44 53.47
C ALA A 16 -93.72 1.98 52.03
N GLY A 17 -93.11 2.86 51.22
CA GLY A 17 -93.12 2.82 49.76
C GLY A 17 -92.48 1.60 49.07
N MET A 18 -93.05 1.26 47.91
CA MET A 18 -92.38 0.57 46.83
C MET A 18 -92.37 1.46 45.59
N ILE A 19 -91.23 1.56 44.92
CA ILE A 19 -91.16 1.87 43.49
C ILE A 19 -90.22 0.83 42.88
N PHE A 20 -90.78 -0.07 42.06
CA PHE A 20 -90.03 -0.80 41.04
C PHE A 20 -90.76 -0.55 39.72
N ALA A 21 -90.05 0.04 38.76
CA ALA A 21 -90.63 0.47 37.49
C ALA A 21 -90.68 -0.68 36.47
N ALA A 22 -91.60 -0.55 35.51
CA ALA A 22 -91.84 -1.55 34.47
C ALA A 22 -90.73 -1.60 33.40
N GLN A 23 -90.69 -2.71 32.67
CA GLN A 23 -89.69 -3.03 31.65
C GLN A 23 -89.77 -2.13 30.41
N ALA A 24 -88.60 -1.74 29.91
CA ALA A 24 -88.35 -1.59 28.47
C ALA A 24 -87.43 -2.74 28.03
N ALA A 25 -87.55 -3.22 26.80
CA ALA A 25 -86.82 -4.40 26.32
C ALA A 25 -85.45 -4.02 25.75
N ASP A 26 -84.38 -4.45 26.42
CA ASP A 26 -83.02 -4.37 25.88
C ASP A 26 -82.74 -5.50 24.88
N VAL A 27 -82.03 -5.16 23.81
CA VAL A 27 -81.57 -6.11 22.79
C VAL A 27 -80.42 -6.93 23.37
N ILE A 28 -80.66 -8.24 23.57
CA ILE A 28 -79.62 -9.16 24.04
C ILE A 28 -78.62 -9.43 22.92
N VAL A 29 -77.46 -8.77 22.99
CA VAL A 29 -76.27 -9.14 22.20
C VAL A 29 -75.48 -10.20 23.00
N PRO A 30 -75.13 -11.38 22.42
CA PRO A 30 -74.42 -12.43 23.13
C PRO A 30 -72.96 -12.04 23.48
N PRO A 31 -72.35 -12.66 24.52
CA PRO A 31 -71.13 -12.18 25.17
C PRO A 31 -69.81 -12.43 24.40
N ALA A 32 -69.85 -12.44 23.06
CA ALA A 32 -68.67 -12.64 22.22
C ALA A 32 -67.94 -11.32 21.89
N ALA A 33 -68.68 -10.22 21.67
CA ALA A 33 -68.11 -8.94 21.23
C ALA A 33 -67.16 -8.33 22.29
N HIS A 34 -67.55 -8.38 23.57
CA HIS A 34 -66.76 -7.83 24.66
C HIS A 34 -65.43 -8.59 24.90
N ASN A 35 -65.32 -9.85 24.46
CA ASN A 35 -64.06 -10.60 24.56
C ASN A 35 -63.09 -10.25 23.43
N ALA A 36 -63.58 -9.99 22.21
CA ALA A 36 -62.76 -9.61 21.07
C ALA A 36 -62.15 -8.20 21.27
N GLU A 37 -62.97 -7.23 21.66
CA GLU A 37 -62.47 -5.87 21.96
C GLU A 37 -61.49 -5.87 23.15
N HIS A 38 -61.72 -6.72 24.16
CA HIS A 38 -60.78 -6.86 25.28
C HIS A 38 -59.46 -7.55 24.87
N SER A 39 -59.50 -8.57 23.99
CA SER A 39 -58.27 -9.18 23.47
C SER A 39 -57.47 -8.24 22.58
N ASP A 40 -58.14 -7.41 21.77
CA ASP A 40 -57.47 -6.44 20.90
C ASP A 40 -56.90 -5.25 21.70
N LEU A 41 -57.58 -4.82 22.76
CA LEU A 41 -57.04 -3.83 23.71
C LEU A 41 -55.83 -4.38 24.48
N ILE A 42 -55.85 -5.65 24.89
CA ILE A 42 -54.69 -6.31 25.52
C ILE A 42 -53.55 -6.49 24.51
N ALA A 43 -53.82 -6.89 23.27
CA ALA A 43 -52.82 -7.00 22.21
C ALA A 43 -52.20 -5.63 21.85
N GLY A 44 -52.99 -4.55 21.90
CA GLY A 44 -52.50 -3.18 21.80
C GLY A 44 -51.59 -2.79 22.97
N GLN A 45 -52.00 -3.07 24.20
CA GLN A 45 -51.22 -2.75 25.41
C GLN A 45 -49.90 -3.56 25.51
N LEU A 46 -49.88 -4.82 25.06
CA LEU A 46 -48.69 -5.66 25.07
C LEU A 46 -47.62 -5.22 24.06
N ASN A 47 -47.99 -4.54 22.97
CA ASN A 47 -47.02 -3.97 22.02
C ASN A 47 -46.46 -2.62 22.48
N ILE A 48 -47.23 -1.81 23.21
CA ILE A 48 -46.79 -0.48 23.69
C ILE A 48 -45.60 -0.59 24.65
N GLY A 49 -45.59 -1.60 25.54
CA GLY A 49 -44.51 -1.79 26.52
C GLY A 49 -43.15 -2.22 25.94
N ASN A 50 -43.15 -2.83 24.74
CA ASN A 50 -41.93 -3.30 24.07
C ASN A 50 -41.46 -2.39 22.92
N GLN A 51 -42.33 -1.54 22.37
CA GLN A 51 -41.90 -0.54 21.36
C GLN A 51 -41.35 0.74 22.01
N ILE A 52 -41.94 1.21 23.12
CA ILE A 52 -41.40 2.34 23.92
C ILE A 52 -40.27 1.84 24.84
N LYS A 53 -39.21 1.28 24.23
CA LYS A 53 -37.92 0.97 24.90
C LYS A 53 -36.79 0.47 24.00
N VAL A 54 -36.95 0.43 22.68
CA VAL A 54 -35.88 0.04 21.74
C VAL A 54 -35.42 1.24 20.91
N GLN A 55 -36.31 1.93 20.20
CA GLN A 55 -35.91 3.10 19.40
C GLN A 55 -35.45 4.27 20.27
N ASP A 56 -36.14 4.56 21.37
CA ASP A 56 -35.73 5.60 22.32
C ASP A 56 -34.42 5.24 23.05
N THR A 57 -34.12 3.95 23.24
CA THR A 57 -32.86 3.53 23.89
C THR A 57 -31.71 3.46 22.89
N GLU A 58 -31.93 3.08 21.64
CA GLU A 58 -30.95 3.18 20.56
C GLU A 58 -30.59 4.65 20.28
N ALA A 59 -31.60 5.53 20.17
CA ALA A 59 -31.39 6.96 20.00
C ALA A 59 -30.77 7.63 21.24
N PHE A 60 -31.02 7.12 22.45
CA PHE A 60 -30.34 7.58 23.66
C PHE A 60 -28.89 7.07 23.71
N LEU A 61 -28.64 5.79 23.41
CA LEU A 61 -27.30 5.19 23.40
C LEU A 61 -26.38 5.84 22.37
N GLY A 62 -26.85 6.08 21.14
CA GLY A 62 -26.08 6.79 20.10
C GLY A 62 -25.86 8.28 20.37
N ASN A 63 -26.54 8.86 21.37
CA ASN A 63 -26.28 10.23 21.87
C ASN A 63 -25.48 10.24 23.20
N LEU A 64 -25.45 9.13 23.94
CA LEU A 64 -24.67 8.98 25.18
C LEU A 64 -23.24 8.54 24.91
N PHE A 65 -23.10 7.70 23.87
CA PHE A 65 -21.86 7.36 23.20
C PHE A 65 -22.04 7.80 21.76
N PRO A 66 -21.71 9.07 21.41
CA PRO A 66 -21.27 9.30 20.04
C PRO A 66 -20.19 8.26 19.75
N GLU A 67 -20.24 7.62 18.58
CA GLU A 67 -19.04 7.01 18.02
C GLU A 67 -18.08 8.17 17.72
N GLU A 68 -17.37 8.61 18.76
CA GLU A 68 -16.03 9.18 18.60
C GLU A 68 -15.21 8.05 17.98
N GLU A 69 -15.31 7.98 16.66
CA GLU A 69 -14.40 7.29 15.76
C GLU A 69 -13.03 7.91 16.04
N GLU A 70 -12.35 7.40 17.09
CA GLU A 70 -11.02 7.87 17.48
C GLU A 70 -10.18 7.83 16.22
N PRO A 71 -9.62 8.96 15.78
CA PRO A 71 -8.98 9.05 14.47
C PRO A 71 -7.91 7.97 14.42
N GLU A 72 -7.97 7.09 13.41
CA GLU A 72 -7.00 6.00 13.25
C GLU A 72 -5.60 6.56 13.52
N PRO A 73 -4.84 6.00 14.49
CA PRO A 73 -3.61 6.61 14.94
C PRO A 73 -2.70 6.80 13.74
N ASP A 74 -2.42 8.05 13.38
CA ASP A 74 -1.73 8.35 12.12
C ASP A 74 -0.42 7.55 12.12
N VAL A 75 -0.28 6.68 11.12
CA VAL A 75 0.90 5.86 10.90
C VAL A 75 2.15 6.74 10.77
N TYR A 76 1.99 8.04 10.54
CA TYR A 76 3.03 9.07 10.52
C TYR A 76 3.21 9.88 11.82
N GLU A 77 2.43 9.66 12.87
CA GLU A 77 2.59 10.30 14.18
C GLU A 77 3.13 9.32 15.24
N GLU A 78 2.62 8.09 15.31
CA GLU A 78 3.13 7.11 16.26
C GLU A 78 4.58 6.66 15.95
N GLY A 79 5.44 6.70 16.97
CA GLY A 79 6.86 6.34 16.84
C GLY A 79 7.63 7.17 15.81
N TRP A 80 7.15 8.37 15.42
CA TRP A 80 7.77 9.18 14.38
C TRP A 80 9.06 9.87 14.87
N ASN A 81 10.20 9.19 14.67
CA ASN A 81 11.51 9.71 15.01
C ASN A 81 12.42 9.82 13.78
N SER A 82 12.74 11.04 13.35
CA SER A 82 13.60 11.31 12.19
C SER A 82 15.13 11.23 12.47
N GLN A 83 15.54 10.81 13.68
CA GLN A 83 16.97 10.72 14.04
C GLN A 83 17.65 9.43 13.59
N ALA A 84 16.90 8.33 13.45
CA ALA A 84 17.45 7.01 13.18
C ALA A 84 16.59 6.22 12.17
N VAL A 85 17.25 5.33 11.41
CA VAL A 85 16.57 4.42 10.47
C VAL A 85 15.61 3.48 11.21
N ASN A 86 15.98 2.96 12.39
CA ASN A 86 15.03 2.28 13.27
C ASN A 86 14.55 3.24 14.37
N CYS A 87 13.28 3.63 14.32
CA CYS A 87 12.61 4.45 15.33
C CYS A 87 11.83 3.63 16.38
N TYR A 88 11.58 2.34 16.12
CA TYR A 88 10.72 1.46 16.95
C TYR A 88 11.47 0.77 18.10
N ALA A 89 12.60 1.34 18.54
CA ALA A 89 13.40 0.75 19.62
C ALA A 89 12.66 0.86 20.96
N GLY A 90 12.16 -0.27 21.46
CA GLY A 90 11.35 -0.34 22.69
C GLY A 90 9.84 -0.45 22.46
N MET A 91 9.37 -0.35 21.21
CA MET A 91 7.95 -0.56 20.87
C MET A 91 7.59 -2.06 20.82
N ALA A 92 6.34 -2.38 21.13
CA ALA A 92 5.81 -3.74 21.00
C ALA A 92 5.52 -4.05 19.52
N VAL A 93 6.44 -4.76 18.87
CA VAL A 93 6.26 -5.21 17.48
C VAL A 93 5.52 -6.55 17.45
N PRO A 94 4.43 -6.71 16.67
CA PRO A 94 3.68 -7.96 16.60
C PRO A 94 4.54 -9.11 16.08
N ASP A 95 4.21 -10.34 16.51
CA ASP A 95 4.97 -11.53 16.12
C ASP A 95 4.70 -11.97 14.67
N MET A 96 3.54 -11.59 14.12
CA MET A 96 3.14 -11.78 12.73
C MET A 96 2.32 -10.57 12.25
N ALA A 97 2.51 -10.16 11.00
CA ALA A 97 1.73 -9.12 10.33
C ALA A 97 1.59 -9.45 8.84
N THR A 98 0.49 -9.06 8.20
CA THR A 98 0.31 -9.23 6.75
C THR A 98 0.25 -7.86 6.08
N LEU A 99 1.15 -7.65 5.12
CA LEU A 99 1.42 -6.35 4.51
C LEU A 99 0.96 -6.39 3.05
N ASP A 100 0.19 -5.40 2.60
CA ASP A 100 -0.12 -5.22 1.18
C ASP A 100 1.10 -4.65 0.45
N VAL A 101 1.51 -5.31 -0.62
CA VAL A 101 2.67 -4.95 -1.45
C VAL A 101 2.29 -4.85 -2.93
N SER A 102 0.99 -4.93 -3.27
CA SER A 102 0.48 -4.91 -4.65
C SER A 102 0.90 -3.68 -5.45
N ASN A 103 0.85 -2.49 -4.84
CA ASN A 103 1.15 -1.19 -5.46
C ASN A 103 2.66 -0.87 -5.57
N PHE A 104 3.50 -1.88 -5.81
CA PHE A 104 4.95 -1.70 -5.92
C PHE A 104 5.36 -1.02 -7.23
N HIS A 105 6.28 -0.06 -7.12
CA HIS A 105 7.03 0.51 -8.23
C HIS A 105 8.53 0.21 -8.10
N MET A 106 9.17 -0.18 -9.20
CA MET A 106 10.60 -0.47 -9.22
C MET A 106 11.42 0.82 -8.96
N PRO A 107 12.23 0.90 -7.88
CA PRO A 107 12.87 2.16 -7.49
C PRO A 107 13.98 2.63 -8.44
N THR A 108 14.43 1.78 -9.38
CA THR A 108 15.51 2.08 -10.34
C THR A 108 15.23 1.47 -11.71
N ALA A 109 15.50 2.21 -12.79
CA ALA A 109 15.33 1.69 -14.15
C ALA A 109 16.22 0.46 -14.49
N PRO A 110 17.48 0.35 -14.02
CA PRO A 110 18.24 -0.89 -14.16
C PRO A 110 17.84 -1.91 -13.08
N THR A 111 17.60 -3.15 -13.50
CA THR A 111 17.21 -4.30 -12.66
C THR A 111 18.37 -4.99 -11.95
N TYR A 112 19.61 -4.71 -12.37
CA TYR A 112 20.72 -5.58 -12.03
C TYR A 112 21.14 -5.47 -10.55
N MET A 113 20.78 -6.46 -9.74
CA MET A 113 21.21 -6.58 -8.35
C MET A 113 22.69 -7.03 -8.24
N THR A 114 23.53 -6.18 -7.66
CA THR A 114 24.97 -6.38 -7.48
C THR A 114 25.35 -7.08 -6.17
N SER A 115 24.53 -6.97 -5.13
CA SER A 115 24.69 -7.71 -3.87
C SER A 115 23.32 -8.02 -3.27
N PRO A 116 23.02 -9.29 -2.94
CA PRO A 116 21.78 -9.66 -2.27
C PRO A 116 21.79 -9.27 -0.78
N TYR A 117 20.63 -9.40 -0.14
CA TYR A 117 20.44 -9.41 1.31
C TYR A 117 21.25 -10.55 1.96
N GLY A 118 21.42 -10.50 3.29
CA GLY A 118 21.97 -11.62 4.06
C GLY A 118 23.44 -11.46 4.49
N TYR A 119 24.00 -12.51 5.09
CA TYR A 119 25.30 -12.44 5.74
C TYR A 119 26.48 -12.49 4.76
N ARG A 120 27.20 -11.37 4.63
CA ARG A 120 28.35 -11.27 3.72
C ARG A 120 29.65 -11.71 4.39
N ARG A 121 29.98 -13.01 4.27
CA ARG A 121 31.19 -13.64 4.86
C ARG A 121 32.47 -12.82 4.67
N LYS A 122 32.74 -12.32 3.46
CA LYS A 122 33.92 -11.48 3.14
C LYS A 122 34.03 -10.19 3.98
N PHE A 123 32.90 -9.63 4.38
CA PHE A 123 32.82 -8.38 5.14
C PHE A 123 32.45 -8.58 6.62
N ARG A 124 32.24 -9.83 7.06
CA ARG A 124 31.81 -10.22 8.41
C ARG A 124 30.62 -9.40 8.94
N ARG A 125 29.70 -9.00 8.05
CA ARG A 125 28.53 -8.16 8.37
C ARG A 125 27.27 -8.66 7.67
N MET A 126 26.13 -8.51 8.34
CA MET A 126 24.82 -8.63 7.73
C MET A 126 24.62 -7.53 6.68
N HIS A 127 23.99 -7.88 5.57
CA HIS A 127 23.39 -6.95 4.64
C HIS A 127 21.89 -6.86 4.91
N LYS A 128 21.40 -5.65 5.17
CA LYS A 128 20.02 -5.38 5.59
C LYS A 128 19.08 -5.02 4.43
N GLY A 129 19.57 -5.10 3.20
CA GLY A 129 18.86 -4.78 1.97
C GLY A 129 19.60 -5.35 0.76
N VAL A 130 19.30 -4.85 -0.42
CA VAL A 130 19.95 -5.22 -1.69
C VAL A 130 20.71 -4.04 -2.28
N ASP A 131 21.78 -4.31 -3.03
CA ASP A 131 22.55 -3.27 -3.74
C ASP A 131 22.22 -3.34 -5.24
N LEU A 132 21.36 -2.44 -5.75
CA LEU A 132 20.94 -2.38 -7.16
C LEU A 132 21.89 -1.51 -8.00
N LYS A 133 22.20 -1.92 -9.23
CA LYS A 133 23.13 -1.19 -10.09
C LYS A 133 22.50 0.11 -10.60
N VAL A 134 23.09 1.24 -10.22
CA VAL A 134 22.79 2.56 -10.83
C VAL A 134 24.08 3.25 -11.23
N GLN A 135 23.98 4.28 -12.06
CA GLN A 135 25.03 5.28 -12.28
C GLN A 135 24.79 6.51 -11.40
N ILE A 136 25.82 7.35 -11.27
CA ILE A 136 25.68 8.61 -10.56
C ILE A 136 24.82 9.56 -11.41
N GLY A 137 23.69 10.00 -10.86
CA GLY A 137 22.74 10.87 -11.55
C GLY A 137 21.50 10.16 -12.13
N ASP A 138 21.43 8.82 -12.09
CA ASP A 138 20.20 8.09 -12.45
C ASP A 138 19.07 8.48 -11.50
N THR A 139 17.83 8.59 -11.99
CA THR A 139 16.68 8.91 -11.13
C THR A 139 16.30 7.71 -10.26
N ILE A 140 16.07 7.96 -8.97
CA ILE A 140 15.56 6.99 -7.99
C ILE A 140 14.12 7.37 -7.67
N TYR A 141 13.24 6.37 -7.68
CA TYR A 141 11.80 6.54 -7.49
C TYR A 141 11.33 5.95 -6.15
N ALA A 142 10.23 6.47 -5.61
CA ALA A 142 9.56 5.86 -4.46
C ALA A 142 8.94 4.51 -4.85
N ALA A 143 9.16 3.49 -4.02
CA ALA A 143 8.70 2.13 -4.27
C ALA A 143 7.21 1.90 -3.95
N PHE A 144 6.64 2.72 -3.06
CA PHE A 144 5.22 2.73 -2.69
C PHE A 144 4.80 4.16 -2.31
N ASP A 145 3.49 4.40 -2.29
CA ASP A 145 2.89 5.62 -1.72
C ASP A 145 3.29 5.80 -0.25
N GLY A 146 3.53 7.04 0.18
CA GLY A 146 3.89 7.31 1.57
C GLY A 146 4.37 8.73 1.86
N LYS A 147 4.95 8.90 3.06
CA LYS A 147 5.46 10.16 3.59
C LYS A 147 6.94 10.05 3.90
N VAL A 148 7.73 11.03 3.47
CA VAL A 148 9.18 11.04 3.65
C VAL A 148 9.54 11.30 5.12
N ARG A 149 10.04 10.29 5.84
CA ARG A 149 10.38 10.39 7.28
C ARG A 149 11.78 10.97 7.53
N ILE A 150 12.75 10.63 6.68
CA ILE A 150 14.13 11.09 6.80
C ILE A 150 14.67 11.50 5.43
N VAL A 151 15.34 12.65 5.40
CA VAL A 151 16.29 13.04 4.35
C VAL A 151 17.58 13.45 5.08
N ARG A 152 18.63 12.63 5.03
CA ARG A 152 19.83 12.83 5.89
C ARG A 152 21.13 12.42 5.21
N ASN A 153 22.23 13.05 5.64
CA ASN A 153 23.59 12.79 5.21
C ASN A 153 24.44 12.33 6.40
N GLU A 154 24.81 11.05 6.44
CA GLU A 154 25.71 10.45 7.44
C GLU A 154 27.21 10.67 7.17
N GLY A 155 27.52 11.46 6.13
CA GLY A 155 28.87 11.83 5.73
C GLY A 155 29.48 10.87 4.71
N ARG A 156 30.42 11.40 3.91
CA ARG A 156 30.95 10.75 2.69
C ARG A 156 31.64 9.38 2.86
N ARG A 157 31.91 8.91 4.07
CA ARG A 157 32.66 7.65 4.34
C ARG A 157 32.04 6.75 5.42
N LYS A 158 30.82 7.05 5.91
CA LYS A 158 30.15 6.29 6.97
C LYS A 158 28.73 5.92 6.53
N GLY A 159 28.20 4.88 7.17
CA GLY A 159 26.79 4.48 7.08
C GLY A 159 26.22 4.46 5.67
N TYR A 160 25.00 5.00 5.55
CA TYR A 160 24.22 5.05 4.31
C TYR A 160 24.64 6.20 3.37
N GLY A 161 25.49 7.13 3.81
CA GLY A 161 25.85 8.32 3.02
C GLY A 161 24.71 9.33 2.98
N LEU A 162 24.33 9.80 1.81
CA LEU A 162 23.03 10.46 1.60
C LEU A 162 21.96 9.39 1.48
N TYR A 163 20.89 9.51 2.28
CA TYR A 163 19.78 8.58 2.24
C TYR A 163 18.42 9.24 2.47
N VAL A 164 17.39 8.58 1.96
CA VAL A 164 15.98 8.88 2.19
C VAL A 164 15.35 7.68 2.89
N VAL A 165 14.43 7.91 3.82
CA VAL A 165 13.53 6.89 4.36
C VAL A 165 12.10 7.37 4.15
N ILE A 166 11.27 6.51 3.57
CA ILE A 166 9.83 6.75 3.36
C ILE A 166 9.07 5.77 4.23
N ARG A 167 8.07 6.24 4.98
CA ARG A 167 7.08 5.39 5.64
C ARG A 167 5.85 5.33 4.76
N HIS A 168 5.31 4.14 4.58
CA HIS A 168 4.24 3.85 3.64
C HIS A 168 2.92 3.56 4.37
N THR A 169 1.82 3.60 3.62
CA THR A 169 0.48 3.27 4.15
C THR A 169 0.32 1.79 4.50
N ASN A 170 1.12 0.91 3.90
CA ASN A 170 1.17 -0.53 4.19
C ASN A 170 2.06 -0.90 5.41
N GLU A 171 2.21 0.01 6.37
CA GLU A 171 3.07 -0.10 7.57
C GLU A 171 4.58 -0.32 7.30
N MET A 172 5.01 -0.43 6.04
CA MET A 172 6.42 -0.62 5.70
C MET A 172 7.20 0.69 5.71
N GLU A 173 8.52 0.57 5.87
CA GLU A 173 9.46 1.63 5.56
C GLU A 173 10.46 1.16 4.50
N THR A 174 10.72 2.01 3.51
CA THR A 174 11.79 1.77 2.52
C THR A 174 12.94 2.75 2.72
N VAL A 175 14.18 2.24 2.57
CA VAL A 175 15.42 3.02 2.75
C VAL A 175 16.18 3.05 1.44
N TYR A 176 16.55 4.25 1.00
CA TYR A 176 17.28 4.52 -0.24
C TYR A 176 18.63 5.12 0.12
N GLY A 177 19.71 4.35 0.06
CA GLY A 177 21.05 4.74 0.47
C GLY A 177 22.02 5.01 -0.69
N HIS A 178 23.16 5.61 -0.34
CA HIS A 178 24.29 5.94 -1.22
C HIS A 178 23.98 6.97 -2.33
N LEU A 179 22.92 7.74 -2.16
CA LEU A 179 22.41 8.76 -3.09
C LEU A 179 23.43 9.87 -3.38
N SER A 180 23.23 10.64 -4.46
CA SER A 180 24.06 11.81 -4.80
C SER A 180 23.37 13.16 -4.54
N LYS A 181 22.04 13.21 -4.69
CA LYS A 181 21.21 14.42 -4.47
C LYS A 181 19.79 14.01 -4.08
N PHE A 182 19.15 14.80 -3.22
CA PHE A 182 17.73 14.67 -2.88
C PHE A 182 16.87 15.51 -3.84
N LEU A 183 15.67 15.03 -4.15
CA LEU A 183 14.64 15.76 -4.89
C LEU A 183 13.43 16.11 -4.00
N VAL A 184 13.31 15.45 -2.84
CA VAL A 184 12.27 15.64 -1.82
C VAL A 184 12.83 16.12 -0.48
N GLN A 185 11.94 16.58 0.39
CA GLN A 185 12.19 17.06 1.75
C GLN A 185 11.50 16.15 2.79
N PRO A 186 11.89 16.20 4.07
CA PRO A 186 11.14 15.55 5.14
C PRO A 186 9.68 16.04 5.21
N ASN A 187 8.77 15.12 5.50
CA ASN A 187 7.31 15.26 5.52
C ASN A 187 6.62 15.44 4.16
N ASP A 188 7.34 15.45 3.03
CA ASP A 188 6.71 15.40 1.71
C ASP A 188 5.92 14.10 1.54
N TYR A 189 4.72 14.19 0.95
CA TYR A 189 3.97 13.03 0.47
C TYR A 189 4.41 12.69 -0.95
N VAL A 190 4.61 11.40 -1.22
CA VAL A 190 5.09 10.87 -2.50
C VAL A 190 4.29 9.63 -2.89
N LYS A 191 4.07 9.45 -4.19
CA LYS A 191 3.42 8.28 -4.78
C LYS A 191 4.44 7.28 -5.31
N ALA A 192 4.03 6.03 -5.47
CA ALA A 192 4.80 4.99 -6.13
C ALA A 192 5.18 5.46 -7.55
N GLY A 193 6.48 5.51 -7.85
CA GLY A 193 7.00 6.06 -9.10
C GLY A 193 7.35 7.55 -9.10
N ASP A 194 7.12 8.30 -8.00
CA ASP A 194 7.58 9.69 -7.92
C ASP A 194 9.12 9.77 -7.74
N PRO A 195 9.80 10.74 -8.38
CA PRO A 195 11.25 10.88 -8.32
C PRO A 195 11.71 11.50 -6.99
N ILE A 196 12.36 10.71 -6.14
CA ILE A 196 12.76 11.11 -4.78
C ILE A 196 14.22 11.58 -4.67
N ALA A 197 15.10 11.05 -5.51
CA ALA A 197 16.53 11.28 -5.41
C ALA A 197 17.27 10.94 -6.71
N LEU A 198 18.58 11.23 -6.72
CA LEU A 198 19.50 10.77 -7.74
C LEU A 198 20.48 9.72 -7.18
N GLY A 199 20.73 8.67 -7.96
CA GLY A 199 21.68 7.61 -7.68
C GLY A 199 23.10 8.15 -7.51
N GLY A 200 23.92 7.45 -6.72
CA GLY A 200 25.19 8.00 -6.27
C GLY A 200 26.23 6.96 -5.88
N ASN A 201 27.17 7.41 -5.05
CA ASN A 201 28.28 6.61 -4.51
C ASN A 201 28.76 7.22 -3.17
N THR A 202 27.84 7.66 -2.32
CA THR A 202 28.18 8.37 -1.07
C THR A 202 28.13 7.46 0.14
N GLY A 203 28.88 7.77 1.21
CA GLY A 203 28.92 6.92 2.41
C GLY A 203 29.83 5.72 2.24
N ARG A 204 29.50 4.57 2.86
CA ARG A 204 30.34 3.37 2.79
C ARG A 204 29.98 2.47 1.59
N SER A 205 30.25 2.99 0.39
CA SER A 205 30.05 2.32 -0.90
C SER A 205 31.38 1.93 -1.57
N THR A 206 31.38 0.87 -2.38
CA THR A 206 32.52 0.42 -3.21
C THR A 206 32.46 0.89 -4.67
N GLY A 207 31.37 1.50 -5.10
CA GLY A 207 31.14 1.97 -6.48
C GLY A 207 29.67 2.33 -6.70
N PRO A 208 29.28 2.97 -7.82
CA PRO A 208 27.90 3.45 -7.98
C PRO A 208 26.85 2.32 -7.94
N HIS A 209 25.94 2.40 -6.95
CA HIS A 209 24.79 1.52 -6.71
C HIS A 209 23.77 2.24 -5.81
N LEU A 210 22.50 1.83 -5.89
CA LEU A 210 21.49 2.14 -4.88
C LEU A 210 21.53 1.04 -3.82
N HIS A 211 21.61 1.43 -2.55
CA HIS A 211 21.33 0.50 -1.46
C HIS A 211 19.84 0.61 -1.09
N PHE A 212 19.08 -0.47 -1.25
CA PHE A 212 17.63 -0.50 -1.04
C PHE A 212 17.26 -1.49 0.08
N GLU A 213 16.62 -1.01 1.14
CA GLU A 213 16.09 -1.86 2.23
C GLU A 213 14.56 -1.78 2.30
N THR A 214 13.92 -2.90 2.58
CA THR A 214 12.54 -2.99 3.08
C THR A 214 12.55 -3.26 4.57
N ARG A 215 11.75 -2.53 5.34
CA ARG A 215 11.65 -2.70 6.79
C ARG A 215 10.19 -2.76 7.23
N TYR A 216 9.91 -3.54 8.26
CA TYR A 216 8.64 -3.52 9.00
C TYR A 216 8.94 -3.29 10.47
N MET A 217 8.36 -2.23 11.07
CA MET A 217 8.58 -1.87 12.48
C MET A 217 10.06 -1.96 12.91
N GLY A 218 10.97 -1.48 12.05
CA GLY A 218 12.42 -1.49 12.27
C GLY A 218 13.17 -2.79 11.90
N TYR A 219 12.48 -3.93 11.73
CA TYR A 219 13.06 -5.20 11.29
C TYR A 219 13.36 -5.16 9.78
N ALA A 220 14.57 -5.56 9.37
CA ALA A 220 14.97 -5.58 7.96
C ALA A 220 14.50 -6.87 7.27
N ILE A 221 13.49 -6.77 6.41
CA ILE A 221 12.99 -7.86 5.57
C ILE A 221 13.90 -7.98 4.33
N ASN A 222 14.11 -9.21 3.82
CA ASN A 222 14.77 -9.41 2.54
C ASN A 222 13.92 -8.82 1.41
N PRO A 223 14.38 -7.79 0.67
CA PRO A 223 13.61 -7.22 -0.43
C PRO A 223 13.27 -8.24 -1.53
N SER A 224 14.15 -9.23 -1.75
CA SER A 224 13.97 -10.33 -2.70
C SER A 224 13.01 -11.43 -2.20
N ALA A 225 12.43 -11.27 -1.01
CA ALA A 225 11.29 -12.09 -0.56
C ALA A 225 9.96 -11.54 -1.08
N ILE A 226 9.95 -10.25 -1.48
CA ILE A 226 8.76 -9.48 -1.86
C ILE A 226 8.78 -9.20 -3.37
N PHE A 227 9.92 -8.77 -3.91
CA PHE A 227 10.06 -8.24 -5.27
C PHE A 227 10.87 -9.14 -6.21
N ASP A 228 10.30 -9.38 -7.39
CA ASP A 228 11.03 -9.83 -8.57
C ASP A 228 11.69 -8.62 -9.25
N PHE A 229 12.94 -8.35 -8.86
CA PHE A 229 13.74 -7.27 -9.44
C PHE A 229 14.00 -7.44 -10.95
N ASN A 230 13.87 -8.64 -11.53
CA ASN A 230 14.06 -8.85 -12.96
C ASN A 230 12.79 -8.49 -13.75
N ASN A 231 11.62 -8.84 -13.21
CA ASN A 231 10.32 -8.61 -13.86
C ASN A 231 9.66 -7.27 -13.46
N HIS A 232 10.24 -6.53 -12.51
CA HIS A 232 9.72 -5.26 -11.97
C HIS A 232 8.37 -5.40 -11.23
N THR A 233 8.07 -6.57 -10.66
CA THR A 233 6.80 -6.87 -9.97
C THR A 233 7.03 -7.44 -8.57
N THR A 234 5.98 -7.59 -7.78
CA THR A 234 6.00 -8.48 -6.62
C THR A 234 5.86 -9.95 -7.03
N HIS A 235 6.14 -10.86 -6.10
CA HIS A 235 5.80 -12.29 -6.24
C HIS A 235 4.34 -12.59 -5.86
N THR A 236 3.75 -11.79 -4.98
CA THR A 236 2.39 -11.88 -4.46
C THR A 236 1.89 -10.50 -4.06
N ASP A 237 0.57 -10.30 -4.04
CA ASP A 237 -0.03 -9.01 -3.62
C ASP A 237 0.15 -8.73 -2.12
N THR A 238 0.27 -9.77 -1.30
CA THR A 238 0.49 -9.66 0.15
C THR A 238 1.78 -10.35 0.58
N TYR A 239 2.45 -9.81 1.61
CA TYR A 239 3.60 -10.43 2.27
C TYR A 239 3.36 -10.61 3.77
N THR A 240 3.52 -11.83 4.30
CA THR A 240 3.40 -12.10 5.74
C THR A 240 4.77 -11.97 6.42
N PHE A 241 4.92 -10.94 7.24
CA PHE A 241 6.03 -10.81 8.18
C PHE A 241 5.86 -11.80 9.34
N THR A 242 6.97 -12.41 9.80
CA THR A 242 6.98 -13.23 11.01
C THR A 242 8.30 -13.03 11.75
N LYS A 243 8.22 -12.57 13.00
CA LYS A 243 9.34 -12.07 13.80
C LYS A 243 10.36 -13.15 14.19
N SER A 244 9.94 -14.42 14.28
CA SER A 244 10.83 -15.55 14.54
C SER A 244 11.63 -16.01 13.31
N THR A 245 11.13 -15.73 12.10
CA THR A 245 11.69 -16.26 10.84
C THR A 245 12.13 -15.19 9.84
N TYR A 246 11.96 -13.89 10.11
CA TYR A 246 12.23 -12.81 9.15
C TYR A 246 13.64 -12.80 8.52
N MET A 247 14.66 -13.28 9.25
CA MET A 247 16.04 -13.41 8.72
C MET A 247 16.22 -14.58 7.75
N ASN A 248 15.31 -15.56 7.82
CA ASN A 248 15.24 -16.78 7.01
C ASN A 248 13.98 -16.77 6.13
N ALA A 249 13.50 -15.58 5.74
CA ALA A 249 12.39 -15.43 4.80
C ALA A 249 12.70 -16.11 3.46
N ARG A 250 11.65 -16.38 2.66
CA ARG A 250 11.82 -16.91 1.29
C ARG A 250 12.79 -16.02 0.52
N ASP A 251 13.73 -16.63 -0.19
CA ASP A 251 14.76 -15.89 -0.92
C ASP A 251 14.66 -16.21 -2.40
N TYR A 252 14.06 -15.30 -3.18
CA TYR A 252 13.97 -15.39 -4.64
C TYR A 252 15.11 -14.63 -5.32
N THR A 253 16.25 -14.43 -4.64
CA THR A 253 17.46 -13.89 -5.25
C THR A 253 17.79 -14.64 -6.55
N PRO A 254 17.88 -13.95 -7.70
CA PRO A 254 18.29 -14.58 -8.96
C PRO A 254 19.61 -15.36 -8.85
N ASP A 255 19.79 -16.33 -9.73
CA ASP A 255 20.97 -17.21 -9.68
C ASP A 255 22.28 -16.44 -9.94
N GLN A 256 23.38 -16.79 -9.28
CA GLN A 256 24.59 -15.93 -9.25
C GLN A 256 25.21 -15.69 -10.63
N ALA A 257 25.00 -16.60 -11.58
CA ALA A 257 25.44 -16.45 -12.96
C ALA A 257 24.69 -15.33 -13.72
N ALA A 258 23.41 -15.10 -13.41
CA ALA A 258 22.62 -14.02 -14.01
C ALA A 258 23.18 -12.65 -13.62
N TYR A 259 23.65 -12.49 -12.37
CA TYR A 259 24.31 -11.27 -11.92
C TYR A 259 25.57 -10.95 -12.74
N ALA A 260 26.46 -11.94 -12.90
CA ALA A 260 27.72 -11.73 -13.62
C ALA A 260 27.51 -11.34 -15.10
N GLN A 261 26.44 -11.83 -15.74
CA GLN A 261 26.13 -11.51 -17.13
C GLN A 261 25.50 -10.11 -17.28
N ALA A 262 24.62 -9.70 -16.35
CA ALA A 262 24.06 -8.34 -16.33
C ALA A 262 25.06 -7.27 -15.85
N ALA A 263 26.14 -7.67 -15.16
CA ALA A 263 27.27 -6.81 -14.81
C ALA A 263 28.18 -6.45 -16.00
N ALA A 264 28.12 -7.22 -17.09
CA ALA A 264 28.81 -6.85 -18.32
C ALA A 264 28.25 -5.51 -18.79
N PRO A 265 29.09 -4.52 -19.17
CA PRO A 265 28.59 -3.23 -19.61
C PRO A 265 27.66 -3.46 -20.80
N ALA A 266 26.39 -3.08 -20.64
CA ALA A 266 25.40 -3.11 -21.70
C ALA A 266 26.02 -2.44 -22.93
N LYS A 267 26.33 -3.26 -23.94
CA LYS A 267 27.24 -2.89 -25.02
C LYS A 267 26.50 -1.92 -25.92
N ALA A 268 26.58 -0.63 -25.56
CA ALA A 268 25.66 0.41 -25.98
C ALA A 268 25.24 0.24 -27.44
N THR A 269 24.05 -0.32 -27.63
CA THR A 269 23.36 -0.43 -28.91
C THR A 269 22.87 0.96 -29.26
N SER A 270 23.82 1.84 -29.60
CA SER A 270 23.52 3.15 -30.14
C SER A 270 22.64 2.94 -31.36
N ALA A 271 21.36 3.31 -31.23
CA ALA A 271 20.40 3.42 -32.33
C ALA A 271 20.80 4.61 -33.22
N GLY A 272 22.03 4.57 -33.73
CA GLY A 272 22.56 5.51 -34.68
C GLY A 272 22.08 5.12 -36.07
N GLY A 273 21.05 5.81 -36.56
CA GLY A 273 20.65 5.72 -37.95
C GLY A 273 21.86 5.89 -38.88
N ALA A 274 21.95 5.04 -39.91
CA ALA A 274 23.15 4.94 -40.74
C ALA A 274 23.50 6.29 -41.38
N LYS A 275 24.67 6.85 -41.04
CA LYS A 275 25.10 8.16 -41.56
C LYS A 275 25.97 7.96 -42.79
N TYR A 276 25.60 8.57 -43.91
CA TYR A 276 26.32 8.45 -45.19
C TYR A 276 27.11 9.72 -45.54
N TYR A 277 28.17 9.55 -46.33
CA TYR A 277 28.96 10.62 -46.95
C TYR A 277 29.17 10.35 -48.44
N THR A 278 29.08 11.38 -49.27
CA THR A 278 29.33 11.30 -50.71
C THR A 278 30.80 11.63 -51.00
N ILE A 279 31.54 10.68 -51.59
CA ILE A 279 32.96 10.84 -51.92
C ILE A 279 33.18 11.99 -52.88
N ARG A 280 34.10 12.90 -52.56
CA ARG A 280 34.50 14.03 -53.41
C ARG A 280 35.82 13.75 -54.12
N ARG A 281 36.09 14.49 -55.21
CA ARG A 281 37.35 14.38 -55.96
C ARG A 281 38.54 14.67 -55.04
N GLY A 282 39.47 13.72 -54.96
CA GLY A 282 40.67 13.82 -54.12
C GLY A 282 40.53 13.27 -52.68
N ASP A 283 39.36 12.80 -52.25
CA ASP A 283 39.21 12.13 -50.95
C ASP A 283 39.94 10.77 -50.91
N THR A 284 40.41 10.37 -49.73
CA THR A 284 40.98 9.04 -49.44
C THR A 284 40.32 8.44 -48.22
N LEU A 285 40.32 7.11 -48.10
CA LEU A 285 39.74 6.38 -46.95
C LEU A 285 40.24 6.96 -45.61
N SER A 286 41.54 7.22 -45.49
CA SER A 286 42.17 7.80 -44.30
C SER A 286 41.70 9.22 -44.00
N ARG A 287 41.57 10.09 -45.02
CA ARG A 287 41.14 11.48 -44.83
C ARG A 287 39.66 11.58 -44.46
N ILE A 288 38.81 10.74 -45.07
CA ILE A 288 37.39 10.63 -44.70
C ILE A 288 37.26 10.10 -43.27
N ALA A 289 38.00 9.04 -42.92
CA ALA A 289 37.97 8.45 -41.59
C ALA A 289 38.34 9.46 -40.50
N ALA A 290 39.45 10.19 -40.69
CA ALA A 290 39.89 11.26 -39.78
C ALA A 290 38.84 12.39 -39.66
N ARG A 291 38.32 12.90 -40.79
CA ARG A 291 37.30 13.97 -40.82
C ARG A 291 35.99 13.61 -40.11
N HIS A 292 35.63 12.32 -40.08
CA HIS A 292 34.37 11.84 -39.52
C HIS A 292 34.52 11.04 -38.21
N SER A 293 35.67 11.17 -37.53
CA SER A 293 35.94 10.54 -36.23
C SER A 293 35.66 9.02 -36.24
N THR A 294 36.16 8.35 -37.26
CA THR A 294 36.09 6.90 -37.44
C THR A 294 37.45 6.36 -37.91
N THR A 295 37.62 5.04 -37.98
CA THR A 295 38.89 4.43 -38.44
C THR A 295 38.74 3.92 -39.87
N VAL A 296 39.85 3.82 -40.61
CA VAL A 296 39.86 3.22 -41.96
C VAL A 296 39.30 1.81 -41.92
N SER A 297 39.73 0.97 -40.96
CA SER A 297 39.20 -0.39 -40.76
C SER A 297 37.67 -0.40 -40.54
N LYS A 298 37.14 0.48 -39.70
CA LYS A 298 35.69 0.60 -39.47
C LYS A 298 34.94 1.05 -40.72
N LEU A 299 35.47 2.03 -41.44
CA LEU A 299 34.86 2.57 -42.66
C LEU A 299 34.91 1.55 -43.81
N CYS A 300 36.00 0.80 -43.94
CA CYS A 300 36.12 -0.35 -44.85
C CYS A 300 35.07 -1.43 -44.55
N ARG A 301 34.98 -1.87 -43.29
CA ARG A 301 34.02 -2.89 -42.84
C ARG A 301 32.56 -2.48 -43.06
N LEU A 302 32.21 -1.20 -42.85
CA LEU A 302 30.85 -0.69 -43.05
C LEU A 302 30.42 -0.61 -44.53
N ASN A 303 31.35 -0.75 -45.49
CA ASN A 303 31.11 -0.53 -46.92
C ASN A 303 31.57 -1.69 -47.82
N GLY A 304 32.04 -2.80 -47.24
CA GLY A 304 32.61 -3.91 -48.02
C GLY A 304 33.86 -3.52 -48.82
N LEU A 305 34.65 -2.56 -48.33
CA LEU A 305 35.86 -2.09 -49.00
C LEU A 305 37.11 -2.69 -48.34
N SER A 306 38.18 -2.86 -49.13
CA SER A 306 39.54 -3.08 -48.64
C SER A 306 40.27 -1.75 -48.41
N THR A 307 41.37 -1.76 -47.65
CA THR A 307 42.28 -0.60 -47.52
C THR A 307 42.91 -0.17 -48.85
N SER A 308 42.97 -1.06 -49.84
CA SER A 308 43.45 -0.83 -51.20
C SER A 308 42.35 -0.44 -52.21
N SER A 309 41.08 -0.37 -51.79
CA SER A 309 39.96 -0.10 -52.69
C SER A 309 39.98 1.34 -53.21
N ARG A 310 39.90 1.51 -54.54
CA ARG A 310 39.80 2.83 -55.17
C ARG A 310 38.43 3.45 -54.90
N LEU A 311 38.42 4.73 -54.51
CA LEU A 311 37.20 5.47 -54.22
C LEU A 311 36.66 6.18 -55.47
N SER A 312 35.45 5.84 -55.88
CA SER A 312 34.73 6.52 -56.96
C SER A 312 34.05 7.80 -56.46
N VAL A 313 34.32 8.94 -57.11
CA VAL A 313 33.66 10.22 -56.83
C VAL A 313 32.15 10.09 -57.04
N GLY A 314 31.35 10.70 -56.17
CA GLY A 314 29.88 10.63 -56.21
C GLY A 314 29.26 9.40 -55.53
N LYS A 315 30.05 8.35 -55.23
CA LYS A 315 29.55 7.19 -54.48
C LYS A 315 29.32 7.54 -53.01
N LYS A 316 28.17 7.11 -52.46
CA LYS A 316 27.87 7.21 -51.02
C LYS A 316 28.54 6.08 -50.26
N ILE A 317 29.10 6.40 -49.10
CA ILE A 317 29.67 5.45 -48.14
C ILE A 317 29.12 5.69 -46.74
N ARG A 318 28.89 4.62 -45.99
CA ARG A 318 28.41 4.60 -44.61
C ARG A 318 29.56 4.89 -43.62
N LEU A 319 29.32 5.79 -42.67
CA LEU A 319 30.29 6.23 -41.66
C LEU A 319 30.04 5.61 -40.27
N LYS A 320 28.77 5.37 -39.95
CA LYS A 320 28.26 4.71 -38.74
C LYS A 320 27.02 3.90 -39.13
#